data_AF-A0A0F2S049-F1
#
_entry.id   AF-A0A0F2S049-F1
#
_cell.length_a   1.000
_cell.length_b   1.000
_cell.length_c   1.000
_cell.angle_alpha   90.00
_cell.angle_beta   90.00
_cell.angle_gamma   90.00
#
_symmetry.space_group_name_H-M   'P 1'
#
loop_
_entity.id
_entity.type
_entity.pdbx_description
1 polymer ?
#
loop_
_entity_poly.entity_id
_entity_poly.type
_entity_poly.pdbx_seq_one_letter_code
_entity_poly.pdbx_strand_id
1 'polypeptide(L)'
;MLDMARRGKRPCEIAELTGMSPNAVSCRLSYWRKRGVNVAPARSGPLPARRKICATGVAEDLRDLLKVHADLRGVTVGVLARDILDRAARDNLIDAVLDDKETDA
;
A
#
# COMPACT_ATOMS: atom_id res chain seq x y z
N MET A 1 -1.97 -13.05 17.28
CA MET A 1 -2.49 -13.66 16.04
C MET A 1 -3.69 -14.59 16.29
N LEU A 2 -3.58 -15.58 17.18
CA LEU A 2 -4.69 -16.53 17.44
C LEU A 2 -5.98 -15.82 17.92
N ASP A 3 -5.84 -14.83 18.81
CA ASP A 3 -6.98 -14.03 19.28
C ASP A 3 -7.69 -13.27 18.14
N MET A 4 -6.93 -12.71 17.19
CA MET A 4 -7.49 -12.05 16.01
C MET A 4 -8.24 -13.04 15.10
N ALA A 5 -7.71 -14.25 14.96
CA ALA A 5 -8.34 -15.30 14.19
C ALA A 5 -9.63 -15.81 14.86
N ARG A 6 -9.68 -15.86 16.20
CA ARG A 6 -10.90 -16.16 16.96
C ARG A 6 -11.97 -15.08 16.82
N ARG A 7 -11.57 -13.82 16.74
CA ARG A 7 -12.45 -12.68 16.44
C ARG A 7 -12.93 -12.63 14.97
N GLY A 8 -12.56 -13.62 14.15
CA GLY A 8 -12.99 -13.72 12.75
C GLY A 8 -12.31 -12.73 11.81
N LYS A 9 -11.17 -12.13 12.19
CA LYS A 9 -10.37 -11.32 11.27
C LYS A 9 -9.86 -12.16 10.11
N ARG A 10 -9.82 -11.56 8.92
CA ARG A 10 -9.38 -12.22 7.70
C ARG A 10 -7.85 -12.39 7.72
N PRO A 11 -7.29 -13.42 7.05
CA PRO A 11 -5.84 -13.64 7.00
C PRO A 11 -5.05 -12.43 6.50
N CYS A 12 -5.61 -11.65 5.56
CA CYS A 12 -4.99 -10.42 5.05
C CYS A 12 -4.92 -9.31 6.11
N GLU A 13 -5.97 -9.13 6.91
CA GLU A 13 -5.99 -8.13 7.99
C GLU A 13 -5.02 -8.52 9.11
N ILE A 14 -4.94 -9.83 9.39
CA ILE A 14 -3.96 -10.36 10.35
C ILE A 14 -2.54 -10.13 9.82
N ALA A 15 -2.29 -10.38 8.54
CA ALA A 15 -1.00 -10.14 7.90
C ALA A 15 -0.55 -8.68 8.03
N GLU A 16 -1.45 -7.73 7.73
CA GLU A 16 -1.19 -6.29 7.88
C GLU A 16 -0.88 -5.91 9.33
N LEU A 17 -1.67 -6.37 10.29
CA LEU A 17 -1.50 -6.03 11.70
C LEU A 17 -0.30 -6.71 12.36
N THR A 18 0.20 -7.81 11.78
CA THR A 18 1.33 -8.57 12.33
C THR A 18 2.62 -8.40 11.53
N GLY A 19 2.59 -7.68 10.41
CA GLY A 19 3.73 -7.56 9.48
C GLY A 19 4.13 -8.88 8.80
N MET A 20 3.33 -9.94 8.93
CA MET A 20 3.62 -11.25 8.34
C MET A 20 3.08 -11.34 6.92
N SER A 21 3.68 -12.20 6.09
CA SER A 21 3.12 -12.48 4.76
C SER A 21 1.75 -13.18 4.89
N PRO A 22 0.78 -12.91 4.00
CA PRO A 22 -0.52 -13.59 3.99
C PRO A 22 -0.41 -15.12 3.91
N ASN A 23 0.64 -15.62 3.26
CA ASN A 23 0.93 -17.04 3.16
C ASN A 23 1.36 -17.61 4.53
N ALA A 24 2.28 -16.94 5.23
CA ALA A 24 2.71 -17.35 6.57
C ALA A 24 1.53 -17.39 7.56
N VAL A 25 0.64 -16.39 7.49
CA VAL A 25 -0.60 -16.37 8.28
C VAL A 25 -1.48 -17.57 7.95
N SER A 26 -1.70 -17.85 6.66
CA SER A 26 -2.52 -18.98 6.21
C SER A 26 -1.98 -20.34 6.68
N CYS A 27 -0.67 -20.56 6.57
CA CYS A 27 -0.01 -21.75 7.10
C CYS A 27 -0.19 -21.89 8.61
N ARG A 28 -0.02 -20.80 9.37
CA ARG A 28 -0.17 -20.79 10.84
C ARG A 28 -1.61 -21.10 11.28
N LEU A 29 -2.60 -20.55 10.58
CA LEU A 29 -4.01 -20.82 10.84
C LEU A 29 -4.38 -22.28 10.52
N SER A 30 -3.87 -22.82 9.41
CA SER A 30 -4.05 -24.24 9.05
C SER A 30 -3.46 -25.17 10.11
N TYR A 31 -2.27 -24.86 10.62
CA TYR A 31 -1.63 -25.58 11.71
C TYR A 31 -2.48 -25.61 12.99
N TRP A 32 -3.08 -24.47 13.38
CA TRP A 32 -3.95 -24.41 14.56
C TRP A 32 -5.27 -25.17 14.40
N ARG A 33 -5.89 -25.10 13.22
CA ARG A 33 -7.11 -25.88 12.92
C ARG A 33 -6.85 -27.39 13.04
N LYS A 34 -5.73 -27.86 12.49
CA LYS A 34 -5.32 -29.28 12.59
C LYS A 34 -5.09 -29.74 14.03
N ARG A 35 -4.78 -28.83 14.95
CA ARG A 35 -4.62 -29.10 16.38
C ARG A 35 -5.91 -28.91 17.20
N GLY A 36 -7.06 -28.78 16.55
CA GLY A 36 -8.35 -28.64 17.22
C GLY A 36 -8.57 -27.28 17.87
N VAL A 37 -7.74 -26.28 17.57
CA VAL A 37 -7.95 -24.92 18.08
C VAL A 37 -9.12 -24.31 17.32
N ASN A 38 -10.15 -23.89 18.05
CA ASN A 38 -11.29 -23.19 17.46
C ASN A 38 -10.83 -21.84 16.89
N VAL A 39 -10.76 -21.78 15.56
CA VAL A 39 -10.46 -20.59 14.76
C VAL A 39 -11.69 -20.33 13.93
N ALA A 40 -12.27 -19.14 14.08
CA ALA A 40 -13.46 -18.77 13.32
C ALA A 40 -13.19 -18.90 11.81
N PRO A 41 -14.20 -19.31 11.01
CA PRO A 41 -14.08 -19.28 9.56
C PRO A 41 -13.76 -17.85 9.13
N ALA A 42 -12.78 -17.70 8.24
CA ALA A 42 -12.45 -16.39 7.70
C ALA A 42 -13.68 -15.86 6.95
N ARG A 43 -14.08 -14.61 7.21
CA ARG A 43 -15.19 -13.98 6.49
C ARG A 43 -14.94 -14.07 4.97
N SER A 44 -15.81 -14.79 4.28
CA SER A 44 -15.91 -14.84 2.83
C SER A 44 -16.69 -13.61 2.37
N GLY A 45 -16.12 -12.86 1.44
CA GLY A 45 -16.70 -11.64 0.91
C GLY A 45 -15.67 -10.89 0.08
N PRO A 46 -16.09 -9.89 -0.70
CA PRO A 46 -15.15 -9.01 -1.40
C PRO A 46 -14.09 -8.52 -0.41
N LEU A 47 -12.82 -8.52 -0.80
CA LEU A 47 -11.83 -7.76 -0.05
C LEU A 47 -12.34 -6.32 0.00
N PRO A 48 -12.31 -5.62 1.17
CA PRO A 48 -12.57 -4.20 1.16
C PRO A 48 -11.68 -3.62 0.07
N ALA A 49 -12.31 -2.96 -0.91
CA ALA A 49 -11.60 -2.47 -2.08
C ALA A 49 -10.48 -1.59 -1.54
N ARG A 50 -9.25 -2.10 -1.58
CA ARG A 50 -8.09 -1.28 -1.34
C ARG A 50 -8.21 -0.24 -2.44
N ARG A 51 -8.61 0.98 -2.09
CA ARG A 51 -8.25 2.15 -2.88
C ARG A 51 -6.73 2.11 -2.88
N LYS A 52 -6.16 1.39 -3.86
CA LYS A 52 -4.83 1.67 -4.34
C LYS A 52 -4.99 3.09 -4.85
N ILE A 53 -4.77 4.06 -3.97
CA ILE A 53 -4.36 5.37 -4.41
C ILE A 53 -3.11 5.03 -5.19
N CYS A 54 -3.21 4.97 -6.51
CA CYS A 54 -2.03 5.00 -7.35
C CYS A 54 -1.36 6.29 -6.94
N ALA A 55 -0.33 6.19 -6.11
CA ALA A 55 0.38 7.34 -5.55
C ALA A 55 0.94 8.25 -6.65
N THR A 56 0.94 7.77 -7.88
CA THR A 56 1.33 8.46 -9.10
C THR A 56 0.22 8.34 -10.14
N GLY A 57 -0.99 8.79 -9.82
CA GLY A 57 -1.94 9.22 -10.83
C GLY A 57 -1.41 10.50 -11.47
N VAL A 58 -0.35 10.37 -12.27
CA VAL A 58 0.27 11.48 -12.99
C VAL A 58 -0.75 11.95 -14.02
N ALA A 59 -1.12 13.24 -13.96
CA ALA A 59 -1.95 13.88 -14.98
C ALA A 59 -1.35 13.64 -16.38
N GLU A 60 -2.20 13.56 -17.41
CA GLU A 60 -1.79 13.20 -18.77
C GLU A 60 -0.66 14.11 -19.28
N ASP A 61 -0.79 15.42 -19.05
CA ASP A 61 0.21 16.43 -19.43
C ASP A 61 1.58 16.21 -18.75
N LEU A 62 1.55 15.85 -17.46
CA LEU A 62 2.76 15.58 -16.68
C LEU A 62 3.40 14.25 -17.08
N ARG A 63 2.59 13.31 -17.58
CA ARG A 63 3.07 12.02 -18.07
C ARG A 63 3.94 12.18 -19.30
N ASP A 64 3.54 13.02 -20.26
CA ASP A 64 4.29 13.26 -21.48
C ASP A 64 5.64 13.94 -21.21
N LEU A 65 5.64 14.89 -20.27
CA LEU A 65 6.86 15.57 -19.82
C LEU A 65 7.83 14.57 -19.14
N LEU A 66 7.30 13.72 -18.26
CA LEU A 66 8.12 12.69 -17.58
C LEU A 66 8.55 11.55 -18.50
N LYS A 67 7.82 11.28 -19.59
CA LYS A 67 8.11 10.18 -20.52
C LYS A 67 9.47 10.33 -21.17
N VAL A 68 9.80 11.53 -21.65
CA VAL A 68 11.11 11.83 -22.25
C VAL A 68 12.25 11.50 -21.27
N HIS A 69 12.10 11.91 -20.02
CA HIS A 69 13.10 11.66 -18.97
C HIS A 69 13.13 10.21 -18.49
N ALA A 70 12.00 9.51 -18.55
CA ALA A 70 11.87 8.10 -18.18
C ALA A 70 12.54 7.20 -19.24
N ASP A 71 12.31 7.50 -20.52
CA ASP A 71 12.89 6.79 -21.65
C ASP A 71 14.42 6.92 -21.67
N LEU A 72 14.95 8.13 -21.41
CA LEU A 72 16.40 8.37 -21.28
C LEU A 72 17.05 7.56 -20.15
N ARG A 73 16.28 7.19 -19.13
CA ARG A 73 16.74 6.45 -17.95
C ARG A 73 16.39 4.97 -18.00
N GLY A 74 15.67 4.50 -19.04
CA GLY A 74 15.22 3.12 -19.16
C GLY A 74 14.26 2.67 -18.05
N VAL A 75 13.54 3.61 -17.42
CA VAL A 75 12.59 3.32 -16.33
C VAL A 75 11.17 3.67 -16.73
N THR A 76 10.17 3.13 -16.04
CA THR A 76 8.78 3.53 -16.27
C THR A 76 8.49 4.90 -15.66
N VAL A 77 7.55 5.64 -16.25
CA VAL A 77 7.13 6.96 -15.74
C VAL A 77 6.68 6.91 -14.27
N GLY A 78 6.01 5.83 -13.86
CA GLY A 78 5.60 5.64 -12.47
C GLY A 78 6.79 5.46 -11.50
N VAL A 79 7.85 4.78 -11.94
CA VAL A 79 9.07 4.62 -11.15
C VAL A 79 9.81 5.96 -11.06
N LEU A 80 9.90 6.71 -12.16
CA LEU A 80 10.52 8.02 -12.19
C LEU A 80 9.77 9.02 -11.29
N ALA A 81 8.43 9.07 -11.39
CA ALA A 81 7.60 9.92 -10.55
C ALA A 81 7.78 9.60 -9.06
N ARG A 82 7.91 8.32 -8.71
CA ARG A 82 8.17 7.88 -7.35
C ARG A 82 9.56 8.29 -6.85
N ASP A 83 10.59 8.18 -7.68
CA ASP A 83 11.96 8.62 -7.33
C ASP A 83 12.02 10.14 -7.13
N ILE A 84 11.30 10.91 -7.96
CA ILE A 84 11.18 12.37 -7.80
C ILE A 84 10.51 12.71 -6.47
N LEU A 85 9.38 12.07 -6.13
CA LEU A 85 8.68 12.29 -4.87
C LEU A 85 9.53 11.89 -3.66
N ASP A 86 10.28 10.78 -3.75
CA ASP A 86 11.18 10.32 -2.68
C ASP A 86 12.32 11.32 -2.44
N ARG A 87 12.88 11.92 -3.50
CA ARG A 87 13.90 12.98 -3.38
C ARG A 87 13.32 14.27 -2.83
N ALA A 88 12.18 14.72 -3.35
CA ALA A 88 11.50 15.92 -2.86
C ALA A 88 11.15 15.80 -1.36
N ALA A 89 10.76 14.60 -0.89
CA ALA A 89 10.55 14.33 0.52
C ALA A 89 11.83 14.46 1.35
N ARG A 90 12.95 13.92 0.88
CA ARG A 90 14.24 13.97 1.58
C ARG A 90 14.82 15.38 1.66
N ASP A 91 14.60 16.16 0.61
CA ASP A 91 15.10 17.53 0.50
C ASP A 91 14.15 18.56 1.15
N ASN A 92 13.11 18.09 1.86
CA ASN A 92 12.08 18.90 2.52
C ASN A 92 11.36 19.90 1.59
N LEU A 93 11.23 19.53 0.31
CA LEU A 93 10.57 20.33 -0.73
C LEU A 93 9.06 20.09 -0.80
N ILE A 94 8.55 19.11 -0.06
CA ILE A 94 7.11 18.82 0.01
C ILE A 94 6.37 20.00 0.64
N ASP A 95 6.92 20.59 1.70
CA ASP A 95 6.27 21.68 2.42
C ASP A 95 6.05 22.89 1.49
N ALA A 96 7.03 23.21 0.64
CA ALA A 96 6.93 24.28 -0.35
C ALA A 96 5.84 24.06 -1.43
N VAL A 97 5.45 22.82 -1.68
CA VAL A 97 4.35 22.47 -2.61
C VAL A 97 3.00 22.42 -1.89
N LEU A 98 3.01 22.20 -0.58
CA LEU A 98 1.78 22.14 0.24
C LEU A 98 1.38 23.49 0.82
N ASP A 99 2.28 24.48 0.84
CA ASP A 99 2.06 25.82 1.41
C ASP A 99 1.19 26.77 0.56
N ASP A 100 0.48 26.26 -0.45
CA ASP A 100 -0.46 27.02 -1.29
C ASP A 100 -1.75 27.48 -0.55
N LYS A 101 -1.72 27.60 0.79
CA LYS A 101 -2.85 28.06 1.62
C LYS A 101 -2.48 29.06 2.70
N GLU A 102 -1.70 30.09 2.36
CA GLU A 102 -1.63 31.32 3.18
C GLU A 102 -1.77 32.60 2.36
N THR A 103 -2.69 32.62 1.40
CA THR A 103 -3.22 33.85 0.79
C THR A 103 -4.72 33.73 0.59
N ASP A 104 -5.48 33.89 1.68
CA ASP A 104 -6.83 34.45 1.67
C ASP A 104 -7.00 35.20 3.00
N ALA A 105 -6.57 36.48 2.97
CA ALA A 105 -6.80 37.49 3.99
C ALA A 105 -7.87 38.47 3.50
#